data_AF-A0A8H5XIQ8-F1
#
_entry.id   AF-A0A8H5XIQ8-F1
#
_cell.length_a   1.000
_cell.length_b   1.000
_cell.length_c   1.000
_cell.angle_alpha   90.00
_cell.angle_beta   90.00
_cell.angle_gamma   90.00
#
_symmetry.space_group_name_H-M   'P 1'
#
loop_
_entity.id
_entity.type
_entity.pdbx_description
1 polymer ?
#
loop_
_entity_poly.entity_id
_entity_poly.type
_entity_poly.pdbx_seq_one_letter_code
_entity_poly.pdbx_strand_id
1 'polypeptide(L)'
;MDKGIQHKLALRRPFLSEEHAQLRKEFCDRYRHEDESLWYSWWFSDEVSIDRTDGDYTKWSFYRTMFFGAINYDKPSRVVPLPGDPESEKGGVTGRRILTCLQSYLPDLIEEGETFQHDNARTFTCRKVQDWLRPWARRHGVSLANWPPYSPDLNPIENLWKVLKARICERYPEIAAYPKSAAAIDRLIAAAEELWSEIEDDVVKNVIKSIPDRLNECYNANGYYTKY
;
A
#
# COMPACT_ATOMS: atom_id res chain seq x y z
N MET A 1 0.82 -12.06 33.78
CA MET A 1 0.71 -13.13 32.77
C MET A 1 0.46 -12.46 31.44
N ASP A 2 1.52 -12.37 30.64
CA ASP A 2 1.51 -11.78 29.30
C ASP A 2 0.46 -12.44 28.42
N LYS A 3 -0.53 -11.66 27.99
CA LYS A 3 -1.34 -12.03 26.83
C LYS A 3 -0.69 -11.37 25.62
N GLY A 4 0.33 -12.05 25.12
CA GLY A 4 0.97 -11.71 23.85
C GLY A 4 -0.08 -11.54 22.74
N ILE A 5 0.18 -10.58 21.87
CA ILE A 5 -0.64 -10.25 20.70
C ILE A 5 -0.84 -11.54 19.89
N GLN A 6 -2.07 -12.04 19.85
CA GLN A 6 -2.41 -13.19 19.02
C GLN A 6 -2.38 -12.76 17.56
N HIS A 7 -1.39 -13.24 16.81
CA HIS A 7 -1.39 -13.19 15.35
C HIS A 7 -2.63 -13.93 14.82
N LYS A 8 -3.71 -13.19 14.51
CA LYS A 8 -4.82 -13.73 13.72
C LYS A 8 -4.28 -14.04 12.31
N LEU A 9 -4.45 -15.29 11.88
CA LEU A 9 -4.07 -15.76 10.54
C LEU A 9 -4.59 -14.80 9.48
N ALA A 10 -3.67 -14.26 8.67
CA ALA A 10 -3.99 -13.46 7.51
C ALA A 10 -4.92 -14.22 6.55
N LEU A 11 -5.81 -13.48 5.87
CA LEU A 11 -6.44 -13.90 4.62
C LEU A 11 -5.44 -14.72 3.80
N ARG A 12 -5.79 -15.96 3.43
CA ARG A 12 -4.89 -16.92 2.75
C ARG A 12 -4.06 -16.18 1.70
N ARG A 13 -2.76 -16.03 1.97
CA ARG A 13 -1.83 -15.40 1.01
C ARG A 13 -1.96 -16.15 -0.32
N PRO A 14 -2.06 -15.44 -1.46
CA PRO A 14 -2.24 -16.10 -2.74
C PRO A 14 -1.08 -17.05 -3.01
N PHE A 15 -1.36 -18.18 -3.67
CA PHE A 15 -0.34 -19.16 -4.01
C PHE A 15 0.82 -18.48 -4.76
N LEU A 16 2.04 -18.69 -4.26
CA LEU A 16 3.25 -18.17 -4.87
C LEU A 16 3.89 -19.30 -5.68
N SER A 17 3.94 -19.14 -7.01
CA SER A 17 4.66 -20.06 -7.88
C SER A 17 6.17 -19.98 -7.61
N GLU A 18 6.89 -21.04 -7.99
CA GLU A 18 8.36 -21.08 -7.92
C GLU A 18 9.01 -19.94 -8.72
N GLU A 19 8.46 -19.60 -9.88
CA GLU A 19 8.89 -18.45 -10.69
C GLU A 19 8.75 -17.13 -9.93
N HIS A 20 7.61 -16.87 -9.27
CA HIS A 20 7.43 -15.65 -8.48
C HIS A 20 8.34 -15.63 -7.25
N ALA A 21 8.56 -16.78 -6.59
CA ALA A 21 9.50 -16.88 -5.48
C ALA A 21 10.94 -16.55 -5.97
N GLN A 22 11.34 -17.05 -7.13
CA GLN A 22 12.65 -16.74 -7.71
C GLN A 22 12.82 -15.25 -8.02
N LEU A 23 11.82 -14.60 -8.63
CA LEU A 23 11.83 -13.15 -8.87
C LEU A 23 11.94 -12.33 -7.57
N ARG A 24 11.22 -12.76 -6.52
CA ARG A 24 11.33 -12.16 -5.18
C ARG A 24 12.73 -12.35 -4.59
N LYS A 25 13.30 -13.54 -4.72
CA LYS A 25 14.66 -13.84 -4.23
C LYS A 25 15.71 -13.00 -4.95
N GLU A 26 15.61 -12.84 -6.26
CA GLU A 26 16.52 -12.01 -7.08
C GLU A 26 16.44 -10.53 -6.70
N PHE A 27 15.23 -10.02 -6.45
CA PHE A 27 15.05 -8.67 -5.93
C PHE A 27 15.74 -8.50 -4.58
N CYS A 28 15.55 -9.45 -3.65
CA CYS A 28 16.20 -9.41 -2.34
C CYS A 28 17.73 -9.53 -2.46
N ASP A 29 18.23 -10.42 -3.32
CA ASP A 29 19.67 -10.60 -3.54
C ASP A 29 20.34 -9.30 -3.99
N ARG A 30 19.68 -8.57 -4.91
CA ARG A 30 20.13 -7.28 -5.45
C ARG A 30 20.24 -6.20 -4.38
N TYR A 31 19.28 -6.10 -3.47
CA TYR A 31 19.15 -4.93 -2.59
C TYR A 31 19.49 -5.18 -1.11
N ARG A 32 19.59 -6.43 -0.64
CA ARG A 32 19.77 -6.72 0.80
C ARG A 32 21.08 -6.21 1.41
N HIS A 33 22.06 -5.87 0.57
CA HIS A 33 23.38 -5.36 0.99
C HIS A 33 23.53 -3.85 0.78
N GLU A 34 22.51 -3.20 0.23
CA GLU A 34 22.51 -1.75 0.07
C GLU A 34 22.43 -1.08 1.44
N ASP A 35 23.01 0.11 1.53
CA ASP A 35 22.92 0.93 2.74
C ASP A 35 21.45 1.27 3.03
N GLU A 36 21.08 1.32 4.31
CA GLU A 36 19.70 1.64 4.70
C GLU A 36 19.23 3.00 4.14
N SER A 37 20.16 3.94 3.93
CA SER A 37 19.86 5.26 3.40
C SER A 37 19.33 5.22 1.97
N LEU A 38 19.58 4.14 1.22
CA LEU A 38 18.99 3.95 -0.11
C LEU A 38 17.46 4.05 -0.04
N TRP A 39 16.86 3.49 1.01
CA TRP A 39 15.41 3.42 1.15
C TRP A 39 14.79 4.76 1.54
N TYR A 40 15.59 5.75 1.92
CA TYR A 40 15.09 7.03 2.38
C TYR A 40 14.55 7.90 1.23
N SER A 41 15.05 7.68 0.02
CA SER A 41 14.56 8.31 -1.21
C SER A 41 13.50 7.48 -1.96
N TRP A 42 12.99 6.41 -1.34
CA TRP A 42 11.95 5.58 -1.94
C TRP A 42 10.57 5.98 -1.41
N TRP A 43 9.65 6.22 -2.34
CA TRP A 43 8.22 6.31 -2.08
C TRP A 43 7.58 4.94 -2.29
N PHE A 44 7.23 4.27 -1.19
CA PHE A 44 6.47 3.02 -1.20
C PHE A 44 4.99 3.34 -1.28
N SER A 45 4.30 2.84 -2.30
CA SER A 45 2.88 3.09 -2.49
C SER A 45 2.08 1.80 -2.61
N ASP A 46 0.79 1.92 -2.30
CA ASP A 46 -0.15 0.82 -2.37
C ASP A 46 -1.60 1.32 -2.33
N GLU A 47 -2.53 0.43 -2.68
CA GLU A 47 -3.96 0.64 -2.47
C GLU A 47 -4.53 -0.23 -1.36
N VAL A 48 -5.31 0.39 -0.48
CA VAL A 48 -6.02 -0.33 0.57
C VAL A 48 -7.53 -0.23 0.37
N SER A 49 -8.22 -1.35 0.45
CA SER A 49 -9.66 -1.37 0.70
C SER A 49 -9.92 -1.28 2.20
N ILE A 50 -10.63 -0.25 2.62
CA ILE A 50 -11.13 -0.09 3.99
C ILE A 50 -12.64 -0.29 3.94
N ASP A 51 -13.12 -1.21 4.77
CA ASP A 51 -14.54 -1.43 4.97
C ASP A 51 -14.99 -0.80 6.29
N ARG A 52 -16.31 -0.79 6.50
CA ARG A 52 -16.95 -0.24 7.69
C ARG A 52 -17.14 -1.31 8.77
N THR A 53 -16.35 -2.39 8.80
CA THR A 53 -16.59 -3.44 9.80
C THR A 53 -16.06 -3.04 11.17
N ASP A 54 -16.61 -3.66 12.21
CA ASP A 54 -16.22 -3.54 13.63
C ASP A 54 -14.91 -4.28 13.95
N GLY A 55 -14.01 -4.41 12.97
CA GLY A 55 -12.80 -5.25 13.07
C GLY A 55 -13.04 -6.75 12.90
N ASP A 56 -14.29 -7.17 12.61
CA ASP A 56 -14.62 -8.53 12.19
C ASP A 56 -14.58 -8.68 10.66
N TYR A 57 -13.37 -8.91 10.16
CA TYR A 57 -13.07 -9.16 8.74
C TYR A 57 -13.70 -10.45 8.18
N THR A 58 -14.45 -11.22 8.97
CA THR A 58 -15.20 -12.39 8.51
C THR A 58 -16.63 -12.05 8.08
N LYS A 59 -17.15 -10.87 8.45
CA LYS A 59 -18.45 -10.37 7.97
C LYS A 59 -18.26 -9.73 6.60
N TRP A 60 -19.04 -10.17 5.61
CA TRP A 60 -19.07 -9.53 4.29
C TRP A 60 -19.55 -8.08 4.42
N SER A 61 -18.63 -7.12 4.38
CA SER A 61 -18.98 -5.74 4.10
C SER A 61 -19.14 -5.56 2.59
N PHE A 62 -20.37 -5.31 2.16
CA PHE A 62 -20.67 -4.96 0.77
C PHE A 62 -20.26 -3.51 0.42
N TYR A 63 -19.69 -2.75 1.37
CA TYR A 63 -19.32 -1.35 1.20
C TYR A 63 -17.91 -1.08 1.71
N ARG A 64 -17.00 -0.97 0.75
CA ARG A 64 -15.58 -0.65 0.93
C ARG A 64 -15.25 0.59 0.10
N THR A 65 -14.39 1.43 0.63
CA THR A 65 -13.74 2.50 -0.12
C THR A 65 -12.29 2.10 -0.34
N MET A 66 -11.81 2.22 -1.57
CA MET A 66 -10.40 2.03 -1.88
C MET A 66 -9.69 3.35 -1.69
N PHE A 67 -8.48 3.30 -1.18
CA PHE A 67 -7.62 4.45 -1.01
C PHE A 67 -6.26 4.15 -1.61
N PHE A 68 -5.63 5.17 -2.19
CA PHE A 68 -4.21 5.17 -2.55
C PHE A 68 -3.44 5.92 -1.46
N GLY A 69 -2.25 5.45 -1.12
CA GLY A 69 -1.31 6.25 -0.36
C GLY A 69 0.12 5.81 -0.62
N ALA A 70 1.04 6.63 -0.16
CA ALA A 70 2.46 6.39 -0.23
C ALA A 70 3.15 6.83 1.05
N ILE A 71 4.35 6.30 1.30
CA ILE A 71 5.24 6.72 2.37
C ILE A 71 6.66 6.84 1.87
N ASN A 72 7.39 7.85 2.34
CA ASN A 72 8.85 7.87 2.31
C ASN A 72 9.39 7.85 3.74
N TYR A 73 10.70 7.93 3.92
CA TYR A 73 11.31 7.89 5.25
C TYR A 73 10.86 9.02 6.18
N ASP A 74 10.66 10.22 5.65
CA ASP A 74 10.38 11.39 6.48
C ASP A 74 8.91 11.52 6.84
N LYS A 75 8.00 11.18 5.92
CA LYS A 75 6.57 11.45 6.09
C LYS A 75 5.67 10.53 5.27
N PRO A 76 4.42 10.33 5.69
CA PRO A 76 3.41 9.79 4.81
C PRO A 76 2.94 10.82 3.77
N SER A 77 2.40 10.32 2.68
CA SER A 77 1.64 11.11 1.70
C SER A 77 0.27 11.52 2.30
N ARG A 78 -0.59 12.23 1.57
CA ARG A 78 -2.04 12.17 1.85
C ARG A 78 -2.57 10.81 1.43
N VAL A 79 -3.59 10.32 2.12
CA VAL A 79 -4.39 9.19 1.64
C VAL A 79 -5.45 9.73 0.67
N VAL A 80 -5.62 9.09 -0.48
CA VAL A 80 -6.46 9.58 -1.58
C VAL A 80 -7.58 8.57 -1.85
N PRO A 81 -8.86 8.95 -1.74
CA PRO A 81 -9.94 8.04 -2.09
C PRO A 81 -9.92 7.70 -3.58
N LEU A 82 -10.01 6.42 -3.90
CA LEU A 82 -10.15 5.86 -5.23
C LEU A 82 -11.58 5.34 -5.44
N PRO A 83 -12.52 6.20 -5.89
CA PRO A 83 -13.88 5.76 -6.15
C PRO A 83 -13.90 4.77 -7.32
N GLY A 84 -14.89 3.88 -7.29
CA GLY A 84 -15.19 2.98 -8.40
C GLY A 84 -15.33 3.74 -9.74
N ASP A 85 -14.94 3.10 -10.82
CA ASP A 85 -15.18 3.64 -12.16
C ASP A 85 -16.67 3.43 -12.51
N PRO A 86 -17.47 4.48 -12.72
CA PRO A 86 -18.86 4.37 -13.11
C PRO A 86 -19.03 3.72 -14.49
N GLU A 87 -17.98 3.72 -15.32
CA GLU A 87 -17.96 3.03 -16.60
C GLU A 87 -17.53 1.56 -16.48
N SER A 88 -17.14 1.09 -15.28
CA SER A 88 -16.86 -0.33 -15.06
C SER A 88 -18.14 -1.10 -14.78
N GLU A 89 -18.39 -2.18 -15.53
CA GLU A 89 -19.53 -3.08 -15.31
C GLU A 89 -19.62 -3.59 -13.86
N LYS A 90 -18.47 -3.75 -13.19
CA LYS A 90 -18.37 -4.25 -11.82
C LYS A 90 -18.20 -3.12 -10.79
N GLY A 91 -18.19 -1.86 -11.22
CA GLY A 91 -17.99 -0.68 -10.37
C GLY A 91 -16.64 -0.63 -9.66
N GLY A 92 -15.63 -1.38 -10.15
CA GLY A 92 -14.30 -1.45 -9.56
C GLY A 92 -13.39 -0.28 -9.95
N VAL A 93 -12.26 -0.16 -9.28
CA VAL A 93 -11.20 0.78 -9.68
C VAL A 93 -10.52 0.25 -10.95
N THR A 94 -10.46 1.09 -11.99
CA THR A 94 -9.86 0.75 -13.28
C THR A 94 -8.50 1.44 -13.45
N GLY A 95 -7.74 1.05 -14.47
CA GLY A 95 -6.52 1.78 -14.85
C GLY A 95 -6.75 3.25 -15.19
N ARG A 96 -7.97 3.66 -15.58
CA ARG A 96 -8.32 5.08 -15.76
C ARG A 96 -8.30 5.83 -14.43
N ARG A 97 -8.94 5.25 -13.39
CA ARG A 97 -8.95 5.84 -12.05
C ARG A 97 -7.56 5.93 -11.45
N ILE A 98 -6.75 4.89 -11.60
CA ILE A 98 -5.34 4.91 -11.20
C ILE A 98 -4.57 6.00 -11.96
N LEU A 99 -4.71 6.07 -13.30
CA LEU A 99 -4.04 7.11 -14.07
C LEU A 99 -4.38 8.52 -13.59
N THR A 100 -5.67 8.81 -13.35
CA THR A 100 -6.10 10.11 -12.82
C THR A 100 -5.48 10.38 -11.45
N CYS A 101 -5.46 9.38 -10.57
CA CYS A 101 -4.82 9.51 -9.26
C CYS A 101 -3.33 9.86 -9.38
N LEU A 102 -2.57 9.10 -10.17
CA LEU A 102 -1.14 9.33 -10.36
C LEU A 102 -0.85 10.69 -11.01
N GLN A 103 -1.62 11.08 -12.02
CA GLN A 103 -1.48 12.39 -12.69
C GLN A 103 -1.70 13.57 -11.73
N SER A 104 -2.64 13.43 -10.80
CA SER A 104 -2.94 14.47 -9.82
C SER A 104 -2.07 14.43 -8.59
N TYR A 105 -1.24 13.39 -8.41
CA TYR A 105 -0.55 13.17 -7.14
C TYR A 105 0.95 13.02 -7.22
N LEU A 106 1.49 12.30 -8.20
CA LEU A 106 2.93 12.14 -8.32
C LEU A 106 3.68 13.48 -8.49
N PRO A 107 3.21 14.47 -9.28
CA PRO A 107 3.94 15.73 -9.45
C PRO A 107 4.19 16.52 -8.17
N ASP A 108 3.32 16.39 -7.16
CA ASP A 108 3.46 17.08 -5.88
C ASP A 108 4.06 16.18 -4.78
N LEU A 109 4.23 14.88 -5.07
CA LEU A 109 4.65 13.87 -4.11
C LEU A 109 6.14 13.58 -4.19
N ILE A 110 6.65 13.36 -5.41
CA ILE A 110 7.98 12.78 -5.65
C ILE A 110 8.87 13.74 -6.43
N GLU A 111 10.12 13.85 -6.01
CA GLU A 111 11.13 14.77 -6.54
C GLU A 111 12.16 14.06 -7.44
N GLU A 112 12.97 14.85 -8.14
CA GLU A 112 14.07 14.34 -8.97
C GLU A 112 15.08 13.58 -8.12
N GLY A 113 15.51 12.40 -8.58
CA GLY A 113 16.44 11.52 -7.87
C GLY A 113 15.77 10.53 -6.92
N GLU A 114 14.46 10.66 -6.66
CA GLU A 114 13.70 9.70 -5.85
C GLU A 114 13.21 8.49 -6.66
N THR A 115 12.85 7.42 -5.95
CA THR A 115 12.33 6.18 -6.53
C THR A 115 10.86 5.99 -6.16
N PHE A 116 9.99 5.86 -7.16
CA PHE A 116 8.60 5.47 -6.97
C PHE A 116 8.44 3.96 -7.06
N GLN A 117 7.95 3.35 -5.98
CA GLN A 117 7.52 1.96 -5.95
C GLN A 117 5.99 1.90 -6.07
N HIS A 118 5.51 1.03 -6.95
CA HIS A 118 4.12 0.60 -7.02
C HIS A 118 4.06 -0.92 -7.21
N ASP A 119 2.91 -1.53 -6.96
CA ASP A 119 2.74 -2.97 -7.10
C ASP A 119 2.53 -3.40 -8.57
N ASN A 120 2.50 -4.71 -8.83
CA ASN A 120 2.24 -5.23 -10.17
C ASN A 120 0.75 -5.48 -10.44
N ALA A 121 -0.16 -4.73 -9.79
CA ALA A 121 -1.59 -4.86 -10.06
C ALA A 121 -1.89 -4.60 -11.54
N ARG A 122 -2.92 -5.28 -12.06
CA ARG A 122 -3.33 -5.15 -13.47
C ARG A 122 -3.72 -3.72 -13.84
N THR A 123 -4.22 -2.94 -12.88
CA THR A 123 -4.59 -1.53 -13.05
C THR A 123 -3.35 -0.65 -13.24
N PHE A 124 -2.27 -0.90 -12.51
CA PHE A 124 -0.98 -0.19 -12.65
C PHE A 124 -0.20 -0.62 -13.88
N THR A 125 -0.19 -1.91 -14.18
CA THR A 125 0.57 -2.48 -15.30
C THR A 125 -0.14 -2.33 -16.65
N CYS A 126 -1.39 -1.85 -16.67
CA CYS A 126 -2.10 -1.63 -17.93
C CYS A 126 -1.40 -0.58 -18.80
N ARG A 127 -1.52 -0.78 -20.12
CA ARG A 127 -0.90 0.09 -21.13
C ARG A 127 -1.18 1.58 -20.90
N LYS A 128 -2.43 1.92 -20.55
CA LYS A 128 -2.84 3.32 -20.34
C LYS A 128 -2.05 4.00 -19.21
N VAL A 129 -1.80 3.31 -18.10
CA VAL A 129 -1.01 3.85 -16.99
C VAL A 129 0.47 3.90 -17.37
N GLN A 130 1.00 2.81 -17.94
CA GLN A 130 2.42 2.70 -18.28
C GLN A 130 2.87 3.67 -19.40
N ASP A 131 2.01 3.93 -20.40
CA ASP A 131 2.24 4.89 -21.49
C ASP A 131 2.38 6.33 -20.97
N TRP A 132 1.82 6.64 -19.80
CA TRP A 132 2.00 7.93 -19.13
C TRP A 132 3.13 7.90 -18.09
N LEU A 133 3.14 6.91 -17.21
CA LEU A 133 4.01 6.84 -16.03
C LEU A 133 5.50 6.76 -16.41
N ARG A 134 5.87 5.91 -17.39
CA ARG A 134 7.28 5.73 -17.76
C ARG A 134 7.87 6.99 -18.41
N PRO A 135 7.22 7.62 -19.41
CA PRO A 135 7.72 8.88 -19.97
C PRO A 135 7.69 10.02 -18.95
N TRP A 136 6.68 10.07 -18.08
CA TRP A 136 6.61 11.09 -17.03
C TRP A 136 7.78 10.95 -16.06
N ALA A 137 8.01 9.76 -15.50
CA ALA A 137 9.10 9.52 -14.55
C ALA A 137 10.47 9.86 -15.16
N ARG A 138 10.72 9.42 -16.40
CA ARG A 138 11.96 9.76 -17.13
C ARG A 138 12.16 11.27 -17.30
N ARG A 139 11.10 12.04 -17.56
CA ARG A 139 11.20 13.50 -17.75
C ARG A 139 11.46 14.26 -16.45
N HIS A 140 11.09 13.69 -15.30
CA HIS A 140 11.24 14.31 -13.99
C HIS A 140 12.40 13.71 -13.17
N GLY A 141 13.25 12.89 -13.79
CA GLY A 141 14.38 12.25 -13.11
C GLY A 141 13.96 11.29 -11.99
N VAL A 142 12.74 10.74 -12.06
CA VAL A 142 12.20 9.78 -11.10
C VAL A 142 12.50 8.36 -11.58
N SER A 143 13.01 7.52 -10.68
CA SER A 143 13.19 6.08 -10.93
C SER A 143 11.91 5.31 -10.62
N LEU A 144 11.60 4.27 -11.41
CA LEU A 144 10.51 3.35 -11.11
C LEU A 144 11.08 2.04 -10.60
N ALA A 145 10.67 1.61 -9.40
CA ALA A 145 11.15 0.37 -8.81
C ALA A 145 10.68 -0.85 -9.63
N ASN A 146 11.59 -1.76 -9.94
CA ASN A 146 11.25 -3.07 -10.49
C ASN A 146 10.80 -4.02 -9.36
N TRP A 147 9.64 -3.73 -8.77
CA TRP A 147 9.13 -4.43 -7.60
C TRP A 147 8.70 -5.87 -7.94
N PRO A 148 9.00 -6.87 -7.11
CA PRO A 148 8.66 -8.26 -7.42
C PRO A 148 7.16 -8.53 -7.20
N PRO A 149 6.51 -9.35 -8.05
CA PRO A 149 5.08 -9.63 -7.96
C PRO A 149 4.71 -10.36 -6.65
N TYR A 150 3.48 -10.16 -6.17
CA TYR A 150 2.93 -10.79 -4.96
C TYR A 150 3.81 -10.57 -3.71
N SER A 151 4.28 -9.34 -3.48
CA SER A 151 5.23 -9.03 -2.39
C SER A 151 4.71 -8.05 -1.34
N PRO A 152 3.52 -8.26 -0.75
CA PRO A 152 3.00 -7.38 0.30
C PRO A 152 3.89 -7.40 1.55
N ASP A 153 4.52 -8.54 1.86
CA ASP A 153 5.41 -8.67 3.01
C ASP A 153 6.71 -7.85 2.87
N LEU A 154 7.11 -7.52 1.65
CA LEU A 154 8.23 -6.61 1.37
C LEU A 154 7.82 -5.14 1.38
N ASN A 155 6.52 -4.82 1.25
CA ASN A 155 6.06 -3.44 1.16
C ASN A 155 5.76 -2.88 2.57
N PRO A 156 6.55 -1.92 3.09
CA PRO A 156 6.40 -1.46 4.47
C PRO A 156 5.06 -0.75 4.75
N ILE A 157 4.41 -0.18 3.73
CA ILE A 157 3.14 0.55 3.90
C ILE A 157 1.99 -0.35 4.37
N GLU A 158 2.07 -1.66 4.11
CA GLU A 158 1.10 -2.66 4.56
C GLU A 158 0.95 -2.69 6.09
N ASN A 159 2.01 -2.37 6.82
CA ASN A 159 1.94 -2.23 8.28
C ASN A 159 1.14 -0.99 8.69
N LEU A 160 1.28 0.12 7.97
CA LEU A 160 0.54 1.35 8.27
C LEU A 160 -0.94 1.23 7.90
N TRP A 161 -1.29 0.46 6.87
CA TRP A 161 -2.68 0.11 6.58
C TRP A 161 -3.36 -0.63 7.73
N LYS A 162 -2.65 -1.55 8.39
CA LYS A 162 -3.16 -2.24 9.59
C LYS A 162 -3.38 -1.25 10.74
N VAL A 163 -2.44 -0.32 10.96
CA VAL A 163 -2.56 0.73 11.97
C VAL A 163 -3.75 1.65 11.69
N LEU A 164 -3.90 2.14 10.45
CA LEU A 164 -4.99 3.01 10.04
C LEU A 164 -6.36 2.34 10.28
N LYS A 165 -6.53 1.09 9.83
CA LYS A 165 -7.78 0.33 10.03
C LYS A 165 -8.10 0.16 11.52
N ALA A 166 -7.10 -0.17 12.34
CA ALA A 166 -7.29 -0.31 13.77
C ALA A 166 -7.71 1.02 14.43
N ARG A 167 -7.03 2.13 14.09
CA ARG A 167 -7.36 3.48 14.58
C ARG A 167 -8.77 3.91 14.17
N ILE A 168 -9.20 3.62 12.94
CA ILE A 168 -10.58 3.90 12.50
C ILE A 168 -11.58 3.13 13.36
N CYS A 169 -11.36 1.84 13.61
CA CYS A 169 -12.25 1.04 14.44
C CYS A 169 -12.32 1.54 15.89
N GLU A 170 -11.20 2.00 16.44
CA GLU A 170 -11.10 2.47 17.82
C GLU A 170 -11.68 3.87 18.01
N ARG A 171 -11.30 4.83 17.16
CA ARG A 171 -11.70 6.24 17.29
C ARG A 171 -13.05 6.55 16.65
N TYR A 172 -13.45 5.77 15.65
CA TYR A 172 -14.68 5.98 14.89
C TYR A 172 -15.57 4.73 14.81
N PRO A 173 -15.89 4.09 15.96
CA PRO A 173 -16.70 2.88 15.98
C PRO A 173 -18.13 3.11 15.42
N GLU A 174 -18.61 4.35 15.40
CA GLU A 174 -19.93 4.71 14.86
C GLU A 174 -20.04 4.47 13.35
N ILE A 175 -18.92 4.54 12.61
CA ILE A 175 -18.89 4.33 11.16
C ILE A 175 -19.41 2.93 10.81
N ALA A 176 -19.17 1.95 11.69
CA ALA A 176 -19.63 0.59 11.50
C ALA A 176 -21.15 0.43 11.58
N ALA A 177 -21.81 1.31 12.33
CA ALA A 177 -23.26 1.29 12.49
C ALA A 177 -24.00 2.06 11.37
N TYR A 178 -23.30 2.84 10.55
CA TYR A 178 -23.95 3.70 9.56
C TYR A 178 -24.72 2.92 8.49
N PRO A 179 -25.92 3.39 8.09
CA PRO A 179 -26.60 2.85 6.93
C PRO A 179 -25.78 3.13 5.67
N LYS A 180 -26.00 2.32 4.64
CA LYS A 180 -25.36 2.54 3.34
C LYS A 180 -25.83 3.89 2.76
N SER A 181 -24.94 4.88 2.78
CA SER A 181 -25.22 6.23 2.28
C SER A 181 -23.93 6.93 1.83
N ALA A 182 -24.07 7.98 1.01
CA ALA A 182 -22.96 8.85 0.64
C ALA A 182 -22.31 9.47 1.89
N ALA A 183 -23.12 9.95 2.84
CA ALA A 183 -22.63 10.51 4.10
C ALA A 183 -21.75 9.53 4.91
N ALA A 184 -22.04 8.23 4.85
CA ALA A 184 -21.22 7.22 5.51
C ALA A 184 -19.86 7.03 4.83
N ILE A 185 -19.82 7.14 3.49
CA ILE A 185 -18.57 7.09 2.72
C ILE A 185 -17.75 8.35 3.01
N ASP A 186 -18.37 9.53 2.97
CA ASP A 186 -17.71 10.80 3.27
C ASP A 186 -17.11 10.81 4.67
N ARG A 187 -17.84 10.25 5.65
CA ARG A 187 -17.31 10.11 7.02
C ARG A 187 -16.11 9.17 7.08
N LEU A 188 -16.14 8.05 6.37
CA LEU A 188 -15.01 7.10 6.30
C LEU A 188 -13.79 7.74 5.63
N ILE A 189 -13.99 8.52 4.57
CA ILE A 189 -12.92 9.25 3.89
C ILE A 189 -12.30 10.27 4.86
N ALA A 190 -13.12 11.11 5.49
CA ALA A 190 -12.64 12.10 6.45
C ALA A 190 -11.88 11.46 7.63
N ALA A 191 -12.39 10.34 8.17
CA ALA A 191 -11.73 9.60 9.24
C ALA A 191 -10.38 9.02 8.78
N ALA A 192 -10.31 8.45 7.57
CA ALA A 192 -9.07 7.92 7.03
C ALA A 192 -8.04 9.03 6.79
N GLU A 193 -8.46 10.17 6.23
CA GLU A 193 -7.60 11.34 5.99
C GLU A 193 -7.04 11.91 7.29
N GLU A 194 -7.89 12.11 8.29
CA GLU A 194 -7.49 12.59 9.61
C GLU A 194 -6.48 11.64 10.26
N LEU A 195 -6.82 10.37 10.42
CA LEU A 195 -5.99 9.41 11.15
C LEU A 195 -4.69 9.05 10.43
N TRP A 196 -4.67 9.16 9.10
CA TRP A 196 -3.45 9.01 8.31
C TRP A 196 -2.51 10.21 8.50
N SER A 197 -3.06 11.43 8.59
CA SER A 197 -2.28 12.64 8.88
C SER A 197 -1.67 12.66 10.29
N GLU A 198 -2.24 11.88 11.22
CA GLU A 198 -1.74 11.69 12.58
C GLU A 198 -0.75 10.52 12.72
N ILE A 199 -0.31 9.90 11.63
CA ILE A 199 0.77 8.91 11.71
C ILE A 199 2.07 9.67 11.99
N GLU A 200 2.64 9.42 13.17
CA GLU A 200 3.89 10.04 13.61
C GLU A 200 5.06 9.63 12.69
N ASP A 201 5.95 10.58 12.38
CA ASP A 201 7.12 10.37 11.54
C ASP A 201 7.98 9.19 12.03
N ASP A 202 8.11 9.02 13.35
CA ASP A 202 8.89 7.90 13.93
C ASP A 202 8.28 6.53 13.61
N VAL A 203 6.95 6.44 13.51
CA VAL A 203 6.28 5.20 13.07
C VAL A 203 6.63 4.90 11.61
N VAL A 204 6.65 5.93 10.75
CA VAL A 204 7.02 5.79 9.34
C VAL A 204 8.50 5.39 9.19
N LYS A 205 9.40 6.10 9.88
CA LYS A 205 10.84 5.78 9.89
C LYS A 205 11.10 4.35 10.33
N ASN A 206 10.42 3.88 11.38
CA ASN A 206 10.58 2.51 11.86
C ASN A 206 10.13 1.45 10.85
N VAL A 207 9.03 1.69 10.10
CA VAL A 207 8.62 0.73 9.05
C VAL A 207 9.57 0.76 7.85
N ILE A 208 10.12 1.92 7.46
CA ILE A 208 11.12 2.01 6.39
C ILE A 208 12.44 1.33 6.80
N LYS A 209 12.92 1.57 8.04
CA LYS A 209 14.12 0.91 8.59
C LYS A 209 14.00 -0.62 8.69
N SER A 210 12.79 -1.17 8.59
CA SER A 210 12.59 -2.62 8.56
C SER A 210 12.85 -3.28 7.19
N ILE A 211 13.06 -2.49 6.11
CA ILE A 211 13.24 -3.05 4.76
C ILE A 211 14.44 -4.01 4.67
N PRO A 212 15.65 -3.69 5.17
CA PRO A 212 16.77 -4.63 5.12
C PRO A 212 16.44 -5.99 5.75
N ASP A 213 15.74 -5.99 6.90
CA ASP A 213 15.31 -7.23 7.56
C ASP A 213 14.27 -7.99 6.72
N ARG A 214 13.31 -7.31 6.09
CA ARG A 214 12.33 -7.94 5.17
C ARG A 214 13.02 -8.63 4.00
N LEU A 215 14.00 -7.97 3.40
CA LEU A 215 14.76 -8.52 2.27
C LEU A 215 15.58 -9.73 2.69
N ASN A 216 16.26 -9.67 3.82
CA ASN A 216 17.04 -10.79 4.36
C ASN A 216 16.16 -12.00 4.69
N GLU A 217 15.02 -11.77 5.36
CA GLU A 217 14.05 -12.83 5.68
C GLU A 217 13.47 -13.46 4.40
N CYS A 218 13.12 -12.66 3.39
CA CYS A 218 12.61 -13.17 2.12
C CYS A 218 13.69 -13.95 1.35
N TYR A 219 14.93 -13.46 1.34
CA TYR A 219 16.04 -14.17 0.72
C TYR A 219 16.29 -15.54 1.39
N ASN A 220 16.33 -15.57 2.73
CA ASN A 220 16.52 -16.79 3.52
C ASN A 220 15.36 -17.77 3.36
N ALA A 221 14.15 -17.25 3.15
CA ALA A 221 12.97 -18.04 2.80
C ALA A 221 12.96 -18.48 1.32
N ASN A 222 14.07 -18.36 0.58
CA ASN A 222 14.15 -18.66 -0.86
C ASN A 222 13.12 -17.91 -1.71
N GLY A 223 12.81 -16.68 -1.34
CA GLY A 223 11.83 -15.83 -2.01
C GLY A 223 10.38 -16.14 -1.65
N TYR A 224 10.10 -17.12 -0.79
CA TYR A 224 8.76 -17.37 -0.29
C TYR A 224 8.34 -16.35 0.78
N TYR A 225 7.06 -16.38 1.13
CA TYR A 225 6.46 -15.48 2.09
C TYR A 225 7.11 -15.51 3.47
N THR A 226 7.24 -14.32 4.07
CA THR A 226 7.82 -14.11 5.40
C THR A 226 6.75 -13.76 6.44
N LYS A 227 7.17 -13.55 7.69
CA LYS A 227 6.29 -13.13 8.81
C LYS A 227 5.69 -11.73 8.63
N TYR A 228 6.26 -10.89 7.77
CA TYR A 228 5.83 -9.51 7.55
C TYR A 228 4.47 -9.43 6.83
#